data_AF-A0A1F2U6N6-F1
#
_entry.id   AF-A0A1F2U6N6-F1
#
_cell.length_a   1.000
_cell.length_b   1.000
_cell.length_c   1.000
_cell.angle_alpha   90.00
_cell.angle_beta   90.00
_cell.angle_gamma   90.00
#
_symmetry.space_group_name_H-M   'P 1'
#
loop_
_entity.id
_entity.type
_entity.pdbx_description
1 polymer ?
#
loop_
_entity_poly.entity_id
_entity_poly.type
_entity_poly.pdbx_seq_one_letter_code
_entity_poly.pdbx_strand_id
1 'polypeptide(L)'
;MPDPQRTRVNERELPIRLRRLVLFFRTEGGGSVRESAAIATGVFIGCLPFYGFHLLICGAVGTLFRLNRLKMYLAANISNPFVAPWLVFLEIQAGAWVRRGSFHSLTVEAVKTTRPAIFATDLLIGSVAVGAVVAGLAAWLTYALVRGSDDRAPFTELVRLASDRYIDAGLVAWEFARGKLRADPVYKASVCGGLLTRASNERVPEGGGLLSAGPGGTLLDVGCGIGLTLALLAETRRARRAGTWPADWPSPPCFERMVGIEVRGRAAAIASAALAGEAEVINADACAVTPFPVDAVLLFDVLHMMGSEEQDTLLASMAAALTQDGRMLIREADAAAGWRFTTVRCGNRLKALLSGSWRQQFHFRTASEWQACLVRHGLHAEVRDMGRGTLFANVLFLVTKPRLQPTRTTKPLGR
;
A
#
# COMPACT_ATOMS: atom_id res chain seq x y z
N MET A 1 5.84 11.62 -54.48
CA MET A 1 6.58 11.50 -53.21
C MET A 1 6.35 12.77 -52.39
N PRO A 2 5.68 12.66 -51.23
CA PRO A 2 5.78 13.67 -50.19
C PRO A 2 6.11 13.09 -48.79
N ASP A 3 7.16 13.63 -48.20
CA ASP A 3 7.48 13.97 -46.80
C ASP A 3 7.03 13.06 -45.62
N PRO A 4 7.97 12.46 -44.86
CA PRO A 4 7.72 11.83 -43.57
C PRO A 4 7.89 12.81 -42.40
N GLN A 5 7.09 12.60 -41.34
CA GLN A 5 7.11 13.32 -40.04
C GLN A 5 6.14 14.49 -39.89
N ARG A 6 4.95 14.16 -39.36
CA ARG A 6 4.34 14.89 -38.24
C ARG A 6 3.37 13.94 -37.53
N THR A 7 3.92 13.02 -36.74
CA THR A 7 3.16 12.38 -35.66
C THR A 7 2.71 13.48 -34.71
N ARG A 8 1.43 13.84 -34.77
CA ARG A 8 0.81 14.76 -33.83
C ARG A 8 0.96 14.19 -32.42
N VAL A 9 1.85 14.77 -31.62
CA VAL A 9 1.92 14.52 -30.18
C VAL A 9 0.60 15.00 -29.60
N ASN A 10 -0.15 14.07 -29.02
CA ASN A 10 -1.46 14.36 -28.43
C ASN A 10 -1.25 15.08 -27.09
N GLU A 11 -1.52 16.38 -27.05
CA GLU A 11 -1.25 17.33 -25.94
C GLU A 11 -2.18 17.16 -24.72
N ARG A 12 -2.37 15.95 -24.19
CA ARG A 12 -3.18 15.73 -22.97
C ARG A 12 -2.51 14.88 -21.89
N GLU A 13 -1.20 14.97 -21.79
CA GLU A 13 -0.49 14.52 -20.59
C GLU A 13 -0.13 15.74 -19.75
N LEU A 14 -0.74 15.90 -18.56
CA LEU A 14 -0.14 16.73 -17.51
C LEU A 14 1.36 16.41 -17.48
N PRO A 15 2.27 17.40 -17.63
CA PRO A 15 3.69 17.11 -17.78
C PRO A 15 4.12 16.25 -16.59
N ILE A 16 4.82 15.15 -16.84
CA ILE A 16 5.19 14.13 -15.84
C ILE A 16 5.78 14.76 -14.57
N ARG A 17 6.47 15.90 -14.70
CA ARG A 17 6.96 16.73 -13.59
C ARG A 17 5.84 17.25 -12.67
N LEU A 18 4.74 17.78 -13.22
CA LEU A 18 3.58 18.24 -12.45
C LEU A 18 2.87 17.08 -11.75
N ARG A 19 2.76 15.92 -12.40
CA ARG A 19 2.26 14.70 -11.74
C ARG A 19 3.14 14.34 -10.55
N ARG A 20 4.46 14.23 -10.73
CA ARG A 20 5.42 13.96 -9.65
C ARG A 20 5.34 15.01 -8.54
N LEU A 21 5.14 16.28 -8.87
CA LEU A 21 5.01 17.37 -7.90
C LEU A 21 3.73 17.25 -7.05
N VAL A 22 2.57 17.03 -7.67
CA VAL A 22 1.30 16.81 -6.96
C VAL A 22 1.41 15.57 -6.06
N LEU A 23 2.02 14.51 -6.56
CA LEU A 23 2.23 13.27 -5.82
C LEU A 23 3.18 13.46 -4.64
N PHE A 24 4.28 14.20 -4.84
CA PHE A 24 5.22 14.59 -3.79
C PHE A 24 4.52 15.35 -2.66
N PHE A 25 3.77 16.42 -2.96
CA PHE A 25 3.03 17.16 -1.93
C PHE A 25 1.99 16.31 -1.21
N ARG A 26 1.45 15.29 -1.88
CA ARG A 26 0.47 14.37 -1.29
C ARG A 26 1.08 13.33 -0.36
N THR A 27 2.35 12.97 -0.53
CA THR A 27 3.07 11.98 0.30
C THR A 27 4.09 12.61 1.25
N GLU A 28 4.31 13.93 1.17
CA GLU A 28 5.22 14.69 2.02
C GLU A 28 4.85 14.62 3.51
N GLY A 29 5.85 14.57 4.40
CA GLY A 29 5.64 14.75 5.85
C GLY A 29 4.93 13.58 6.56
N GLY A 30 5.46 12.36 6.42
CA GLY A 30 4.96 11.17 7.14
C GLY A 30 5.25 11.18 8.64
N GLY A 31 4.41 10.48 9.40
CA GLY A 31 4.51 10.30 10.85
C GLY A 31 3.33 10.91 11.60
N SER A 32 2.86 10.24 12.65
CA SER A 32 1.64 10.63 13.38
C SER A 32 1.69 12.05 13.95
N VAL A 33 2.86 12.44 14.47
CA VAL A 33 3.12 13.78 15.03
C VAL A 33 3.21 14.86 13.95
N ARG A 34 3.85 14.56 12.81
CA ARG A 34 3.97 15.55 11.72
C ARG A 34 2.65 15.76 11.01
N GLU A 35 1.87 14.71 10.84
CA GLU A 35 0.52 14.81 10.28
C GLU A 35 -0.42 15.60 11.20
N SER A 36 -0.41 15.31 12.51
CA SER A 36 -1.21 16.09 13.47
C SER A 36 -0.78 17.54 13.52
N ALA A 37 0.52 17.83 13.51
CA ALA A 37 1.06 19.19 13.44
C ALA A 37 0.66 19.92 12.15
N ALA A 38 0.68 19.25 10.99
CA ALA A 38 0.25 19.83 9.72
C ALA A 38 -1.24 20.22 9.73
N ILE A 39 -2.11 19.35 10.25
CA ILE A 39 -3.54 19.63 10.38
C ILE A 39 -3.78 20.77 11.38
N ALA A 40 -3.15 20.71 12.56
CA ALA A 40 -3.29 21.73 13.59
C ALA A 40 -2.86 23.12 13.10
N THR A 41 -1.70 23.19 12.44
CA THR A 41 -1.17 24.44 11.87
C THR A 41 -2.10 24.97 10.79
N GLY A 42 -2.67 24.10 9.95
CA GLY A 42 -3.63 24.48 8.92
C GLY A 42 -4.90 25.06 9.52
N VAL A 43 -5.51 24.36 10.47
CA VAL A 43 -6.70 24.84 11.22
C VAL A 43 -6.42 26.19 11.87
N PHE A 44 -5.27 26.34 12.54
CA PHE A 44 -4.86 27.60 13.15
C PHE A 44 -4.79 28.74 12.13
N ILE A 45 -4.11 28.52 10.99
CA ILE A 45 -4.02 29.49 9.89
C ILE A 45 -5.42 29.83 9.36
N GLY A 46 -6.31 28.84 9.25
CA GLY A 46 -7.67 29.02 8.76
C GLY A 46 -8.55 29.92 9.64
N CYS A 47 -8.32 29.92 10.96
CA CYS A 47 -8.98 30.83 11.90
C CYS A 47 -8.47 32.27 11.79
N LEU A 48 -7.25 32.49 11.28
CA LEU A 48 -6.72 33.85 11.15
C LEU A 48 -7.46 34.63 10.06
N PRO A 49 -7.76 35.93 10.27
CA PRO A 49 -8.49 36.76 9.32
C PRO A 49 -7.63 37.24 8.13
N PHE A 50 -6.74 36.38 7.62
CA PHE A 50 -5.89 36.60 6.45
C PHE A 50 -6.49 35.94 5.20
N TYR A 51 -7.78 36.20 4.96
CA TYR A 51 -8.53 35.61 3.84
C TYR A 51 -7.82 35.88 2.50
N GLY A 52 -7.70 34.84 1.68
CA GLY A 52 -6.99 34.89 0.40
C GLY A 52 -5.47 34.67 0.49
N PHE A 53 -4.85 34.87 1.66
CA PHE A 53 -3.42 34.64 1.86
C PHE A 53 -3.07 33.28 2.47
N HIS A 54 -4.08 32.49 2.89
CA HIS A 54 -3.87 31.19 3.54
C HIS A 54 -3.01 30.22 2.70
N LEU A 55 -3.13 30.22 1.37
CA LEU A 55 -2.28 29.39 0.50
C LEU A 55 -0.79 29.76 0.63
N LEU A 56 -0.48 31.06 0.60
CA LEU A 56 0.89 31.57 0.73
C LEU A 56 1.46 31.28 2.12
N ILE A 57 0.66 31.50 3.17
CA ILE A 57 1.04 31.24 4.56
C ILE A 57 1.31 29.74 4.75
N CYS A 58 0.40 28.86 4.31
CA CYS A 58 0.59 27.41 4.36
C CYS A 58 1.84 26.98 3.54
N GLY A 59 2.09 27.58 2.38
CA GLY A 59 3.29 27.31 1.60
C GLY A 59 4.59 27.66 2.35
N ALA A 60 4.66 28.84 2.95
CA ALA A 60 5.81 29.32 3.71
C ALA A 60 6.04 28.52 5.00
N VAL A 61 5.00 28.42 5.84
CA VAL A 61 5.03 27.71 7.13
C VAL A 61 5.32 26.22 6.91
N GLY A 62 4.72 25.61 5.90
CA GLY A 62 4.94 24.18 5.61
C GLY A 62 6.36 23.88 5.16
N THR A 63 6.96 24.80 4.41
CA THR A 63 8.37 24.69 4.01
C THR A 63 9.30 24.89 5.20
N LEU A 64 9.02 25.88 6.07
CA LEU A 64 9.81 26.18 7.26
C LEU A 64 9.82 25.01 8.27
N PHE A 65 8.65 24.43 8.56
CA PHE A 65 8.51 23.35 9.53
C PHE A 65 8.55 21.94 8.91
N ARG A 66 8.78 21.84 7.59
CA ARG A 66 8.78 20.57 6.83
C ARG A 66 7.50 19.74 7.04
N LEU A 67 6.35 20.43 7.05
CA LEU A 67 5.01 19.85 7.21
C LEU A 67 4.37 19.58 5.85
N ASN A 68 3.39 18.67 5.80
CA ASN A 68 2.62 18.40 4.59
C ASN A 68 1.80 19.64 4.17
N ARG A 69 2.26 20.33 3.12
CA ARG A 69 1.68 21.58 2.62
C ARG A 69 0.25 21.42 2.14
N LEU A 70 -0.08 20.28 1.52
CA LEU A 70 -1.42 20.00 1.01
C LEU A 70 -2.42 19.80 2.14
N LYS A 71 -2.11 18.94 3.12
CA LYS A 71 -2.97 18.66 4.29
C LYS A 71 -3.23 19.93 5.09
N MET A 72 -2.19 20.72 5.30
CA MET A 72 -2.29 21.99 5.99
C MET A 72 -3.17 22.99 5.24
N TYR A 73 -3.02 23.13 3.92
CA TYR A 73 -3.89 24.00 3.13
C TYR A 73 -5.35 23.54 3.14
N LEU A 74 -5.60 22.23 3.00
CA LEU A 74 -6.96 21.68 3.12
C LEU A 74 -7.57 21.97 4.51
N ALA A 75 -6.78 21.81 5.57
CA ALA A 75 -7.22 22.12 6.93
C ALA A 75 -7.47 23.63 7.16
N ALA A 76 -6.71 24.51 6.49
CA ALA A 76 -6.93 25.96 6.54
C ALA A 76 -8.26 26.42 5.92
N ASN A 77 -8.93 25.56 5.15
CA ASN A 77 -10.27 25.83 4.61
C ASN A 77 -11.40 25.54 5.62
N ILE A 78 -11.11 25.50 6.93
CA ILE A 78 -12.13 25.42 7.98
C ILE A 78 -13.12 26.59 7.91
N SER A 79 -12.64 27.78 7.53
CA SER A 79 -13.42 29.01 7.33
C SER A 79 -14.16 29.01 5.98
N ASN A 80 -14.88 27.94 5.68
CA ASN A 80 -15.75 27.85 4.51
C ASN A 80 -17.04 28.67 4.71
N PRO A 81 -17.82 28.98 3.66
CA PRO A 81 -19.00 29.85 3.76
C PRO A 81 -20.06 29.42 4.78
N PHE A 82 -20.12 28.14 5.14
CA PHE A 82 -21.07 27.62 6.13
C PHE A 82 -20.57 27.75 7.57
N VAL A 83 -19.25 27.67 7.77
CA VAL A 83 -18.62 27.72 9.11
C VAL A 83 -18.20 29.14 9.48
N ALA A 84 -17.75 29.93 8.50
CA ALA A 84 -17.19 31.26 8.70
C ALA A 84 -18.08 32.23 9.49
N PRO A 85 -19.42 32.32 9.28
CA PRO A 85 -20.25 33.23 10.05
C PRO A 85 -20.23 32.94 11.56
N TRP A 86 -20.26 31.66 11.92
CA TRP A 86 -20.21 31.21 13.31
C TRP A 86 -18.81 31.37 13.91
N LEU A 87 -17.78 31.08 13.12
CA LEU A 87 -16.40 31.20 13.54
C LEU A 87 -16.04 32.67 13.82
N VAL A 88 -16.32 33.58 12.88
CA VAL A 88 -16.08 35.03 13.04
C VAL A 88 -16.84 35.59 14.25
N PHE A 89 -18.08 35.15 14.45
CA PHE A 89 -18.86 35.52 15.63
C PHE A 89 -18.17 35.07 16.94
N LEU A 90 -17.76 33.80 17.02
CA LEU A 90 -17.06 33.26 18.18
C LEU A 90 -15.74 33.97 18.43
N GLU A 91 -14.99 34.29 17.37
CA GLU A 91 -13.72 35.01 17.47
C GLU A 91 -13.94 36.42 18.01
N ILE A 92 -14.88 37.20 17.47
CA ILE A 92 -15.18 38.55 17.99
C ILE A 92 -15.58 38.49 19.47
N GLN A 93 -16.43 37.54 19.86
CA GLN A 93 -16.86 37.38 21.25
C GLN A 93 -15.71 36.95 22.17
N ALA A 94 -14.88 36.00 21.72
CA ALA A 94 -13.71 35.54 22.46
C ALA A 94 -12.68 36.67 22.63
N GLY A 95 -12.39 37.44 21.58
CA GLY A 95 -11.45 38.55 21.65
C GLY A 95 -11.96 39.70 22.51
N ALA A 96 -13.26 39.99 22.47
CA ALA A 96 -13.91 40.93 23.38
C ALA A 96 -13.74 40.50 24.84
N TRP A 97 -13.98 39.22 25.13
CA TRP A 97 -13.82 38.65 26.46
C TRP A 97 -12.35 38.63 26.92
N VAL A 98 -11.41 38.25 26.06
CA VAL A 98 -9.97 38.28 26.37
C VAL A 98 -9.49 39.71 26.65
N ARG A 99 -9.98 40.70 25.90
CA ARG A 99 -9.54 42.10 26.02
C ARG A 99 -10.21 42.86 27.17
N ARG A 100 -11.48 42.56 27.47
CA ARG A 100 -12.33 43.37 28.36
C ARG A 100 -13.01 42.59 29.48
N GLY A 101 -12.97 41.26 29.46
CA GLY A 101 -13.69 40.39 30.39
C GLY A 101 -15.20 40.27 30.12
N SER A 102 -15.72 40.86 29.04
CA SER A 102 -17.14 40.86 28.70
C SER A 102 -17.40 40.67 27.21
N PHE A 103 -18.53 40.06 26.88
CA PHE A 103 -18.98 39.82 25.51
C PHE A 103 -19.65 41.06 24.92
N HIS A 104 -19.67 41.19 23.58
CA HIS A 104 -20.51 42.21 22.94
C HIS A 104 -21.99 41.88 23.12
N SER A 105 -22.80 42.94 23.23
CA SER A 105 -24.25 42.81 23.23
C SER A 105 -24.76 42.37 21.85
N LEU A 106 -25.69 41.43 21.82
CA LEU A 106 -26.26 40.85 20.60
C LEU A 106 -27.42 41.70 20.05
N THR A 107 -27.29 43.03 20.07
CA THR A 107 -28.32 43.96 19.58
C THR A 107 -27.85 44.70 18.33
N VAL A 108 -28.79 45.00 17.43
CA VAL A 108 -28.51 45.76 16.19
C VAL A 108 -27.95 47.15 16.48
N GLU A 109 -28.40 47.77 17.58
CA GLU A 109 -27.93 49.08 18.02
C GLU A 109 -26.46 49.05 18.47
N ALA A 110 -26.04 48.02 19.20
CA ALA A 110 -24.65 47.84 19.60
C ALA A 110 -23.72 47.68 18.39
N VAL A 111 -24.16 46.97 17.34
CA VAL A 111 -23.40 46.80 16.09
C VAL A 111 -23.26 48.14 15.35
N LYS A 112 -24.31 48.96 15.29
CA LYS A 112 -24.29 50.26 14.59
C LYS A 112 -23.45 51.33 15.30
N THR A 113 -23.40 51.29 16.63
CA THR A 113 -22.75 52.31 17.46
C THR A 113 -21.28 51.98 17.75
N THR A 114 -20.89 50.71 17.68
CA THR A 114 -19.52 50.27 17.94
C THR A 114 -18.62 50.55 16.73
N ARG A 115 -17.44 51.14 16.98
CA ARG A 115 -16.47 51.46 15.93
C ARG A 115 -15.96 50.16 15.25
N PRO A 116 -15.89 50.08 13.91
CA PRO A 116 -15.41 48.89 13.21
C PRO A 116 -14.01 48.41 13.63
N ALA A 117 -13.12 49.34 13.99
CA ALA A 117 -11.77 49.00 14.49
C ALA A 117 -11.79 48.16 15.79
N ILE A 118 -12.83 48.30 16.62
CA ILE A 118 -13.00 47.50 17.83
C ILE A 118 -13.30 46.05 17.45
N PHE A 119 -14.23 45.84 16.52
CA PHE A 119 -14.53 44.50 16.01
C PHE A 119 -13.34 43.88 15.30
N ALA A 120 -12.57 44.65 14.54
CA ALA A 120 -11.35 44.16 13.88
C ALA A 120 -10.28 43.73 14.89
N THR A 121 -10.08 44.49 15.97
CA THR A 121 -9.13 44.15 17.04
C THR A 121 -9.58 42.92 17.81
N ASP A 122 -10.86 42.87 18.17
CA ASP A 122 -11.44 41.71 18.87
C ASP A 122 -11.40 40.46 17.96
N LEU A 123 -11.63 40.59 16.66
CA LEU A 123 -11.47 39.49 15.69
C LEU A 123 -10.01 39.00 15.62
N LEU A 124 -9.02 39.90 15.60
CA LEU A 124 -7.60 39.51 15.58
C LEU A 124 -7.18 38.77 16.85
N ILE A 125 -7.57 39.27 18.03
CA ILE A 125 -7.26 38.60 19.31
C ILE A 125 -8.02 37.27 19.42
N GLY A 126 -9.29 37.31 19.05
CA GLY A 126 -10.21 36.18 19.07
C GLY A 126 -9.78 35.03 18.18
N SER A 127 -9.38 35.32 16.95
CA SER A 127 -8.88 34.31 15.99
C SER A 127 -7.64 33.58 16.50
N VAL A 128 -6.74 34.28 17.21
CA VAL A 128 -5.59 33.62 17.86
C VAL A 128 -6.04 32.71 19.00
N ALA A 129 -6.94 33.18 19.88
CA ALA A 129 -7.42 32.41 21.03
C ALA A 129 -8.27 31.20 20.62
N VAL A 130 -9.31 31.42 19.81
CA VAL A 130 -10.18 30.37 19.27
C VAL A 130 -9.37 29.43 18.38
N GLY A 131 -8.53 29.98 17.49
CA GLY A 131 -7.68 29.20 16.61
C GLY A 131 -6.76 28.25 17.38
N ALA A 132 -6.14 28.68 18.49
CA ALA A 132 -5.29 27.82 19.30
C ALA A 132 -6.07 26.63 19.91
N VAL A 133 -7.29 26.87 20.39
CA VAL A 133 -8.15 25.83 20.96
C VAL A 133 -8.58 24.83 19.88
N VAL A 134 -9.13 25.32 18.76
CA VAL A 134 -9.61 24.47 17.67
C VAL A 134 -8.45 23.69 17.04
N ALA A 135 -7.28 24.31 16.87
CA ALA A 135 -6.07 23.65 16.40
C ALA A 135 -5.59 22.55 17.37
N GLY A 136 -5.61 22.81 18.68
CA GLY A 136 -5.25 21.82 19.70
C GLY A 136 -6.17 20.59 19.68
N LEU A 137 -7.49 20.81 19.56
CA LEU A 137 -8.48 19.74 19.43
C LEU A 137 -8.26 18.94 18.13
N ALA A 138 -8.03 19.62 17.01
CA ALA A 138 -7.74 18.98 15.73
C ALA A 138 -6.43 18.17 15.78
N ALA A 139 -5.39 18.68 16.45
CA ALA A 139 -4.12 17.98 16.68
C ALA A 139 -4.35 16.69 17.46
N TRP A 140 -5.06 16.78 18.59
CA TRP A 140 -5.36 15.65 19.47
C TRP A 140 -6.17 14.58 18.72
N LEU A 141 -7.24 14.98 18.02
CA LEU A 141 -8.06 14.05 17.26
C LEU A 141 -7.27 13.36 16.15
N THR A 142 -6.49 14.13 15.37
CA THR A 142 -5.66 13.58 14.29
C THR A 142 -4.62 12.62 14.85
N TYR A 143 -3.94 12.99 15.94
CA TYR A 143 -2.97 12.13 16.59
C TYR A 143 -3.62 10.84 17.13
N ALA A 144 -4.77 10.94 17.80
CA ALA A 144 -5.49 9.77 18.32
C ALA A 144 -5.88 8.77 17.22
N LEU A 145 -6.22 9.26 16.03
CA LEU A 145 -6.55 8.45 14.86
C LEU A 145 -5.32 7.84 14.17
N VAL A 146 -4.15 8.49 14.26
CA VAL A 146 -2.96 8.12 13.47
C VAL A 146 -1.83 7.51 14.33
N ARG A 147 -1.89 7.57 15.68
CA ARG A 147 -0.84 7.15 16.64
C ARG A 147 -0.31 5.70 16.58
N GLY A 148 -0.82 4.85 15.69
CA GLY A 148 -0.29 3.52 15.40
C GLY A 148 0.34 3.39 13.99
N SER A 149 0.50 4.51 13.29
CA SER A 149 1.03 4.54 11.92
C SER A 149 2.56 4.56 11.88
N ASP A 150 3.21 4.94 12.99
CA ASP A 150 4.68 5.04 13.06
C ASP A 150 5.36 3.67 13.05
N ASP A 151 4.77 2.65 13.70
CA ASP A 151 5.21 1.24 13.56
C ASP A 151 5.04 0.70 12.13
N ARG A 152 4.19 1.36 11.34
CA ARG A 152 3.99 1.06 9.92
C ARG A 152 4.86 1.93 9.02
N ALA A 153 5.62 2.89 9.54
CA ALA A 153 6.37 3.85 8.75
C ALA A 153 7.40 3.17 7.82
N PRO A 154 8.20 2.17 8.25
CA PRO A 154 9.14 1.51 7.34
C PRO A 154 8.42 0.79 6.19
N PHE A 155 7.30 0.13 6.48
CA PHE A 155 6.50 -0.52 5.43
C PHE A 155 5.83 0.51 4.51
N THR A 156 5.33 1.60 5.08
CA THR A 156 4.68 2.68 4.33
C THR A 156 5.65 3.32 3.34
N GLU A 157 6.92 3.43 3.71
CA GLU A 157 7.96 3.92 2.82
C GLU A 157 8.27 2.92 1.69
N LEU A 158 8.40 1.62 2.00
CA LEU A 158 8.52 0.58 0.96
C LEU A 158 7.34 0.61 -0.01
N VAL A 159 6.12 0.78 0.50
CA VAL A 159 4.92 0.90 -0.33
C VAL A 159 4.97 2.16 -1.19
N ARG A 160 5.45 3.29 -0.65
CA ARG A 160 5.61 4.53 -1.43
C ARG A 160 6.59 4.31 -2.58
N LEU A 161 7.79 3.83 -2.29
CA LEU A 161 8.83 3.57 -3.28
C LEU A 161 8.39 2.57 -4.36
N ALA A 162 7.73 1.47 -3.95
CA ALA A 162 7.20 0.48 -4.88
C ALA A 162 6.07 1.07 -5.75
N SER A 163 5.20 1.91 -5.19
CA SER A 163 4.12 2.56 -5.93
C SER A 163 4.65 3.59 -6.93
N ASP A 164 5.73 4.31 -6.60
CA ASP A 164 6.29 5.35 -7.46
C ASP A 164 6.83 4.83 -8.80
N ARG A 165 7.11 3.52 -8.91
CA ARG A 165 7.41 2.85 -10.19
C ARG A 165 6.28 2.95 -11.21
N TYR A 166 5.04 3.17 -10.76
CA TYR A 166 3.85 3.21 -11.61
C TYR A 166 3.45 4.63 -12.04
N ILE A 167 4.20 5.67 -11.67
CA ILE A 167 3.88 7.07 -12.02
C ILE A 167 3.78 7.24 -13.53
N ASP A 168 4.74 6.67 -14.26
CA ASP A 168 4.83 6.81 -15.71
C ASP A 168 3.76 5.96 -16.44
N ALA A 169 3.19 4.94 -15.78
CA ALA A 169 2.03 4.18 -16.26
C ALA A 169 0.67 4.90 -16.03
N GLY A 170 0.69 6.04 -15.33
CA GLY A 170 -0.47 6.91 -15.11
C GLY A 170 -1.04 6.87 -13.69
N LEU A 171 -1.82 7.91 -13.35
CA LEU A 171 -2.33 8.14 -11.99
C LEU A 171 -3.20 6.97 -11.47
N VAL A 172 -3.99 6.34 -12.35
CA VAL A 172 -4.85 5.20 -11.98
C VAL A 172 -4.02 4.00 -11.54
N ALA A 173 -2.93 3.68 -12.27
CA ALA A 173 -2.05 2.57 -11.92
C ALA A 173 -1.30 2.85 -10.60
N TRP A 174 -0.79 4.08 -10.45
CA TRP A 174 -0.13 4.52 -9.22
C TRP A 174 -1.06 4.48 -8.00
N GLU A 175 -2.29 4.99 -8.11
CA GLU A 175 -3.27 4.95 -7.02
C GLU A 175 -3.71 3.53 -6.68
N PHE A 176 -3.93 2.70 -7.71
CA PHE A 176 -4.24 1.30 -7.51
C PHE A 176 -3.10 0.59 -6.76
N ALA A 177 -1.85 0.77 -7.19
CA ALA A 177 -0.68 0.19 -6.53
C ALA A 177 -0.60 0.64 -5.06
N ARG A 178 -0.67 1.94 -4.81
CA ARG A 178 -0.60 2.51 -3.45
C ARG A 178 -1.73 2.02 -2.55
N GLY A 179 -2.97 2.01 -3.06
CA GLY A 179 -4.13 1.56 -2.30
C GLY A 179 -4.04 0.07 -1.97
N LYS A 180 -3.72 -0.76 -2.96
CA LYS A 180 -3.66 -2.21 -2.84
C LYS A 180 -2.52 -2.67 -1.92
N LEU A 181 -1.33 -2.09 -2.07
CA LEU A 181 -0.16 -2.38 -1.23
C LEU A 181 -0.35 -1.95 0.23
N ARG A 182 -1.09 -0.86 0.50
CA ARG A 182 -1.37 -0.39 1.87
C ARG A 182 -2.48 -1.18 2.57
N ALA A 183 -3.54 -1.52 1.85
CA ALA A 183 -4.76 -2.04 2.44
C ALA A 183 -4.79 -3.57 2.53
N ASP A 184 -4.10 -4.28 1.63
CA ASP A 184 -4.12 -5.73 1.60
C ASP A 184 -2.98 -6.32 2.46
N PRO A 185 -3.28 -7.05 3.54
CA PRO A 185 -2.28 -7.54 4.48
C PRO A 185 -1.30 -8.55 3.86
N VAL A 186 -1.65 -9.19 2.73
CA VAL A 186 -0.78 -10.16 2.06
C VAL A 186 0.59 -9.57 1.75
N TYR A 187 0.66 -8.35 1.23
CA TYR A 187 1.91 -7.74 0.81
C TYR A 187 2.86 -7.53 1.99
N LYS A 188 2.33 -7.02 3.12
CA LYS A 188 3.12 -6.86 4.34
C LYS A 188 3.54 -8.22 4.90
N ALA A 189 2.63 -9.19 4.94
CA ALA A 189 2.91 -10.52 5.48
C ALA A 189 3.98 -11.27 4.66
N SER A 190 3.89 -11.26 3.33
CA SER A 190 4.83 -11.94 2.44
C SER A 190 6.23 -11.37 2.52
N VAL A 191 6.34 -10.05 2.60
CA VAL A 191 7.64 -9.34 2.57
C VAL A 191 8.26 -9.20 3.96
N CYS A 192 7.46 -8.88 4.96
CA CYS A 192 7.95 -8.53 6.31
C CYS A 192 7.74 -9.65 7.33
N GLY A 193 6.95 -10.68 7.01
CA GLY A 193 6.63 -11.78 7.93
C GLY A 193 7.60 -12.96 7.88
N GLY A 194 8.71 -12.85 7.15
CA GLY A 194 9.69 -13.94 7.00
C GLY A 194 9.16 -15.17 6.25
N LEU A 195 8.04 -15.05 5.54
CA LEU A 195 7.38 -16.17 4.86
C LEU A 195 8.21 -16.68 3.66
N LEU A 196 8.87 -15.75 2.98
CA LEU A 196 9.71 -16.01 1.80
C LEU A 196 11.19 -16.26 2.15
N THR A 197 11.57 -16.19 3.42
CA THR A 197 12.94 -16.48 3.88
C THR A 197 13.04 -17.93 4.38
N ARG A 198 14.12 -18.63 4.01
CA ARG A 198 14.44 -19.96 4.56
C ARG A 198 14.69 -19.82 6.07
N ALA A 199 14.08 -20.68 6.87
CA ALA A 199 14.45 -20.82 8.28
C ALA A 199 15.82 -21.52 8.34
N SER A 200 16.89 -20.80 8.65
CA SER A 200 18.15 -21.41 9.06
C SER A 200 17.95 -21.97 10.47
N ASN A 201 17.94 -23.29 10.62
CA ASN A 201 17.85 -23.96 11.92
C ASN A 201 19.20 -23.94 12.68
N GLU A 202 20.02 -22.90 12.50
CA GLU A 202 21.34 -22.77 13.12
C GLU A 202 21.35 -21.60 14.11
N ARG A 203 21.79 -21.88 15.34
CA ARG A 203 22.05 -20.87 16.38
C ARG A 203 22.99 -19.81 15.81
N VAL A 204 22.56 -18.56 15.93
CA VAL A 204 23.38 -17.37 15.69
C VAL A 204 24.50 -17.36 16.73
N PRO A 205 25.79 -17.41 16.35
CA PRO A 205 26.88 -17.07 17.25
C PRO A 205 26.84 -15.55 17.49
N GLU A 206 27.01 -15.12 18.73
CA GLU A 206 27.16 -13.70 19.06
C GLU A 206 28.33 -13.10 18.27
N GLY A 207 28.04 -12.13 17.40
CA GLY A 207 29.07 -11.26 16.80
C GLY A 207 29.50 -11.52 15.35
N GLY A 208 28.78 -12.31 14.53
CA GLY A 208 29.18 -12.51 13.13
C GLY A 208 28.03 -12.81 12.16
N GLY A 209 27.91 -11.98 11.11
CA GLY A 209 27.23 -12.23 9.83
C GLY A 209 26.00 -13.14 9.86
N LEU A 210 24.81 -12.53 9.96
CA LEU A 210 23.53 -13.18 9.71
C LEU A 210 23.57 -13.92 8.37
N LEU A 211 23.52 -15.25 8.43
CA LEU A 211 23.35 -16.14 7.28
C LEU A 211 22.02 -15.76 6.60
N SER A 212 22.14 -14.82 5.67
CA SER A 212 21.14 -14.49 4.69
C SER A 212 20.73 -15.79 4.00
N ALA A 213 19.46 -15.87 3.56
CA ALA A 213 19.12 -16.74 2.44
C ALA A 213 20.27 -16.65 1.42
N GLY A 214 20.87 -17.79 1.09
CA GLY A 214 22.09 -17.83 0.27
C GLY A 214 21.93 -17.01 -1.01
N PRO A 215 23.04 -16.50 -1.58
CA PRO A 215 23.01 -15.78 -2.85
C PRO A 215 22.48 -16.71 -3.96
N GLY A 216 21.59 -16.25 -4.84
CA GLY A 216 21.21 -17.01 -6.04
C GLY A 216 19.74 -17.37 -6.27
N GLY A 217 18.78 -16.95 -5.43
CA GLY A 217 17.40 -17.44 -5.55
C GLY A 217 16.60 -16.89 -6.75
N THR A 218 15.76 -17.73 -7.36
CA THR A 218 14.76 -17.32 -8.37
C THR A 218 13.35 -17.31 -7.78
N LEU A 219 12.63 -16.20 -7.91
CA LEU A 219 11.21 -16.08 -7.56
C LEU A 219 10.33 -15.97 -8.81
N LEU A 220 9.22 -16.71 -8.80
CA LEU A 220 8.17 -16.68 -9.81
C LEU A 220 6.85 -16.17 -9.22
N ASP A 221 6.31 -15.10 -9.79
CA ASP A 221 4.98 -14.55 -9.46
C ASP A 221 4.00 -14.89 -10.60
N VAL A 222 3.15 -15.90 -10.36
CA VAL A 222 2.17 -16.36 -11.34
C VAL A 222 0.92 -15.50 -11.21
N GLY A 223 0.40 -15.00 -12.33
CA GLY A 223 -0.71 -14.04 -12.33
C GLY A 223 -0.29 -12.71 -11.69
N CYS A 224 0.91 -12.22 -11.99
CA CYS A 224 1.51 -11.08 -11.29
C CYS A 224 0.72 -9.77 -11.45
N GLY A 225 -0.23 -9.69 -12.38
CA GLY A 225 -0.99 -8.48 -12.67
C GLY A 225 -0.07 -7.37 -13.14
N ILE A 226 -0.12 -6.23 -12.46
CA ILE A 226 0.83 -5.12 -12.71
C ILE A 226 2.16 -5.27 -11.95
N GLY A 227 2.39 -6.40 -11.26
CA GLY A 227 3.68 -6.72 -10.63
C GLY A 227 3.92 -6.12 -9.24
N LEU A 228 2.86 -5.96 -8.44
CA LEU A 228 2.93 -5.26 -7.14
C LEU A 228 3.88 -5.92 -6.13
N THR A 229 3.86 -7.25 -6.03
CA THR A 229 4.74 -7.98 -5.11
C THR A 229 6.19 -7.89 -5.56
N LEU A 230 6.44 -8.04 -6.86
CA LEU A 230 7.76 -7.88 -7.47
C LEU A 230 8.31 -6.46 -7.24
N ALA A 231 7.46 -5.44 -7.34
CA ALA A 231 7.85 -4.06 -7.03
C ALA A 231 8.25 -3.89 -5.56
N LEU A 232 7.53 -4.50 -4.61
CA LEU A 232 7.95 -4.48 -3.21
C LEU A 232 9.29 -5.21 -2.99
N LEU A 233 9.47 -6.40 -3.58
CA LEU A 233 10.71 -7.18 -3.45
C LEU A 233 11.93 -6.48 -4.07
N ALA A 234 11.74 -5.71 -5.14
CA ALA A 234 12.81 -4.90 -5.69
C ALA A 234 13.20 -3.74 -4.74
N GLU A 235 12.24 -3.18 -3.99
CA GLU A 235 12.57 -2.20 -2.93
C GLU A 235 13.17 -2.85 -1.68
N THR A 236 12.81 -4.08 -1.32
CA THR A 236 13.45 -4.79 -0.20
C THR A 236 14.91 -5.09 -0.51
N ARG A 237 15.22 -5.47 -1.75
CA ARG A 237 16.59 -5.65 -2.25
C ARG A 237 17.40 -4.36 -2.16
N ARG A 238 16.79 -3.21 -2.53
CA ARG A 238 17.43 -1.89 -2.40
C ARG A 238 17.66 -1.51 -0.94
N ALA A 239 16.67 -1.71 -0.06
CA ALA A 239 16.79 -1.43 1.36
C ALA A 239 17.87 -2.29 2.03
N ARG A 240 17.99 -3.57 1.66
CA ARG A 240 19.08 -4.45 2.11
C ARG A 240 20.45 -3.92 1.67
N ARG A 241 20.60 -3.57 0.39
CA ARG A 241 21.87 -3.04 -0.15
C ARG A 241 22.27 -1.71 0.50
N ALA A 242 21.29 -0.88 0.82
CA ALA A 242 21.51 0.42 1.47
C ALA A 242 21.67 0.31 3.00
N GLY A 243 21.48 -0.87 3.61
CA GLY A 243 21.51 -1.04 5.06
C GLY A 243 20.36 -0.34 5.80
N THR A 244 19.26 -0.04 5.12
CA THR A 244 18.10 0.69 5.68
C THR A 244 16.96 -0.24 6.09
N TRP A 245 17.14 -1.56 5.97
CA TRP A 245 16.15 -2.53 6.44
C TRP A 245 16.04 -2.51 7.97
N PRO A 246 14.82 -2.48 8.56
CA PRO A 246 14.66 -2.48 10.01
C PRO A 246 15.28 -3.71 10.67
N ALA A 247 16.06 -3.50 11.74
CA ALA A 247 16.79 -4.57 12.42
C ALA A 247 15.88 -5.50 13.25
N ASP A 248 14.72 -4.99 13.68
CA ASP A 248 13.68 -5.72 14.41
C ASP A 248 12.81 -6.60 13.51
N TRP A 249 12.95 -6.48 12.18
CA TRP A 249 12.21 -7.28 11.22
C TRP A 249 12.97 -8.56 10.85
N PRO A 250 12.27 -9.61 10.42
CA PRO A 250 12.89 -10.74 9.75
C PRO A 250 13.79 -10.26 8.60
N SER A 251 14.80 -11.08 8.27
CA SER A 251 15.70 -10.78 7.15
C SER A 251 14.92 -10.43 5.88
N PRO A 252 15.35 -9.41 5.11
CA PRO A 252 14.64 -9.02 3.90
C PRO A 252 14.70 -10.16 2.88
N PRO A 253 13.56 -10.59 2.32
CA PRO A 253 13.56 -11.53 1.22
C PRO A 253 14.24 -10.87 0.01
N CYS A 254 15.22 -11.57 -0.57
CA CYS A 254 16.00 -11.09 -1.70
C CYS A 254 16.17 -12.24 -2.71
N PHE A 255 15.83 -11.97 -3.96
CA PHE A 255 15.99 -12.88 -5.08
C PHE A 255 16.86 -12.21 -6.14
N GLU A 256 17.73 -12.98 -6.79
CA GLU A 256 18.59 -12.48 -7.86
C GLU A 256 17.78 -12.32 -9.14
N ARG A 257 17.02 -13.37 -9.48
CA ARG A 257 16.08 -13.38 -10.59
C ARG A 257 14.66 -13.35 -10.06
N MET A 258 13.86 -12.47 -10.63
CA MET A 258 12.42 -12.38 -10.38
C MET A 258 11.71 -12.44 -11.74
N VAL A 259 10.69 -13.29 -11.83
CA VAL A 259 9.90 -13.50 -13.05
C VAL A 259 8.42 -13.36 -12.70
N GLY A 260 7.68 -12.56 -13.46
CA GLY A 260 6.23 -12.47 -13.41
C GLY A 260 5.59 -13.09 -14.65
N ILE A 261 4.53 -13.88 -14.50
CA ILE A 261 3.71 -14.35 -15.63
C ILE A 261 2.34 -13.70 -15.51
N GLU A 262 1.87 -13.06 -16.58
CA GLU A 262 0.55 -12.43 -16.62
C GLU A 262 -0.10 -12.62 -17.98
N VAL A 263 -1.32 -13.17 -17.99
CA VAL A 263 -2.05 -13.45 -19.24
C VAL A 263 -2.60 -12.18 -19.90
N ARG A 264 -2.97 -11.16 -19.11
CA ARG A 264 -3.57 -9.92 -19.61
C ARG A 264 -2.49 -8.97 -20.13
N GLY A 265 -2.36 -8.86 -21.45
CA GLY A 265 -1.32 -8.05 -22.10
C GLY A 265 -1.20 -6.61 -21.60
N ARG A 266 -2.31 -5.92 -21.29
CA ARG A 266 -2.27 -4.57 -20.71
C ARG A 266 -1.64 -4.52 -19.32
N ALA A 267 -1.95 -5.50 -18.46
CA ALA A 267 -1.39 -5.56 -17.11
C ALA A 267 0.09 -5.95 -17.16
N ALA A 268 0.44 -6.92 -18.01
CA ALA A 268 1.81 -7.32 -18.28
C ALA A 268 2.65 -6.13 -18.78
N ALA A 269 2.15 -5.34 -19.74
CA ALA A 269 2.86 -4.16 -20.25
C ALA A 269 3.13 -3.11 -19.15
N ILE A 270 2.16 -2.86 -18.25
CA ILE A 270 2.36 -1.97 -17.10
C ILE A 270 3.41 -2.56 -16.15
N ALA A 271 3.37 -3.86 -15.88
CA ALA A 271 4.34 -4.55 -15.04
C ALA A 271 5.76 -4.46 -15.64
N SER A 272 5.92 -4.77 -16.93
CA SER A 272 7.20 -4.69 -17.64
C SER A 272 7.80 -3.28 -17.56
N ALA A 273 6.98 -2.24 -17.76
CA ALA A 273 7.44 -0.85 -17.66
C ALA A 273 7.85 -0.49 -16.22
N ALA A 274 7.04 -0.85 -15.22
CA ALA A 274 7.32 -0.54 -13.82
C ALA A 274 8.52 -1.32 -13.25
N LEU A 275 8.77 -2.53 -13.75
CA LEU A 275 9.80 -3.46 -13.26
C LEU A 275 11.05 -3.51 -14.14
N ALA A 276 11.20 -2.59 -15.09
CA ALA A 276 12.34 -2.56 -16.02
C ALA A 276 13.68 -2.61 -15.26
N GLY A 277 14.51 -3.60 -15.58
CA GLY A 277 15.81 -3.85 -14.95
C GLY A 277 15.75 -4.51 -13.56
N GLU A 278 14.56 -4.77 -13.03
CA GLU A 278 14.36 -5.36 -11.70
C GLU A 278 13.77 -6.78 -11.76
N ALA A 279 12.85 -7.04 -12.70
CA ALA A 279 12.23 -8.34 -12.94
C ALA A 279 11.87 -8.56 -14.42
N GLU A 280 11.80 -9.83 -14.82
CA GLU A 280 11.30 -10.26 -16.13
C GLU A 280 9.77 -10.40 -16.06
N VAL A 281 9.06 -9.99 -17.11
CA VAL A 281 7.60 -10.18 -17.20
C VAL A 281 7.28 -10.89 -18.51
N ILE A 282 6.64 -12.05 -18.39
CA ILE A 282 6.23 -12.91 -19.50
C ILE A 282 4.72 -12.75 -19.69
N ASN A 283 4.31 -12.26 -20.86
CA ASN A 283 2.89 -12.21 -21.22
C ASN A 283 2.45 -13.55 -21.83
N ALA A 284 1.97 -14.47 -21.01
CA ALA A 284 1.55 -15.80 -21.43
C ALA A 284 0.52 -16.39 -20.46
N ASP A 285 -0.13 -17.47 -20.88
CA ASP A 285 -0.82 -18.38 -19.97
C ASP A 285 0.22 -19.17 -19.16
N ALA A 286 0.09 -19.14 -17.84
CA ALA A 286 1.01 -19.84 -16.94
C ALA A 286 1.03 -21.35 -17.13
N CYS A 287 -0.09 -21.96 -17.55
CA CYS A 287 -0.15 -23.39 -17.87
C CYS A 287 0.67 -23.75 -19.12
N ALA A 288 0.93 -22.79 -20.01
CA ALA A 288 1.68 -22.98 -21.24
C ALA A 288 3.19 -22.68 -21.11
N VAL A 289 3.62 -22.10 -19.99
CA VAL A 289 5.03 -21.78 -19.75
C VAL A 289 5.79 -23.03 -19.30
N THR A 290 6.91 -23.32 -19.95
CA THR A 290 7.77 -24.43 -19.56
C THR A 290 8.34 -24.22 -18.15
N PRO A 291 8.20 -25.20 -17.23
CA PRO A 291 8.76 -25.12 -15.89
C PRO A 291 10.27 -24.88 -15.92
N PHE A 292 10.75 -24.01 -15.04
CA PHE A 292 12.17 -23.82 -14.77
C PHE A 292 12.42 -23.83 -13.25
N PRO A 293 13.63 -24.14 -12.77
CA PRO A 293 13.91 -24.19 -11.34
C PRO A 293 13.63 -22.84 -10.64
N VAL A 294 12.84 -22.89 -9.56
CA VAL A 294 12.48 -21.72 -8.75
C VAL A 294 12.55 -22.04 -7.25
N ASP A 295 12.96 -21.07 -6.45
CA ASP A 295 13.06 -21.21 -4.98
C ASP A 295 11.82 -20.68 -4.27
N ALA A 296 11.10 -19.77 -4.92
CA ALA A 296 9.87 -19.21 -4.43
C ALA A 296 8.83 -19.07 -5.54
N VAL A 297 7.59 -19.47 -5.25
CA VAL A 297 6.43 -19.26 -6.13
C VAL A 297 5.36 -18.46 -5.39
N LEU A 298 4.78 -17.46 -6.06
CA LEU A 298 3.64 -16.70 -5.57
C LEU A 298 2.43 -16.96 -6.47
N LEU A 299 1.29 -17.24 -5.85
CA LEU A 299 -0.01 -17.45 -6.48
C LEU A 299 -1.05 -16.67 -5.68
N PHE A 300 -1.24 -15.39 -5.99
CA PHE A 300 -2.18 -14.54 -5.27
C PHE A 300 -3.43 -14.24 -6.10
N ASP A 301 -4.58 -14.72 -5.63
CA ASP A 301 -5.88 -14.51 -6.29
C ASP A 301 -5.90 -15.04 -7.74
N VAL A 302 -5.24 -16.18 -8.00
CA VAL A 302 -5.08 -16.75 -9.36
C VAL A 302 -5.96 -17.97 -9.58
N LEU A 303 -5.88 -18.96 -8.69
CA LEU A 303 -6.40 -20.30 -8.94
C LEU A 303 -7.92 -20.28 -9.04
N HIS A 304 -8.61 -19.45 -8.25
CA HIS A 304 -10.06 -19.36 -8.32
C HIS A 304 -10.60 -18.83 -9.65
N MET A 305 -9.75 -18.24 -10.52
CA MET A 305 -10.13 -17.81 -11.87
C MET A 305 -9.98 -18.92 -12.93
N MET A 306 -9.46 -20.09 -12.54
CA MET A 306 -9.15 -21.20 -13.43
C MET A 306 -10.14 -22.35 -13.24
N GLY A 307 -10.30 -23.19 -14.27
CA GLY A 307 -11.04 -24.44 -14.17
C GLY A 307 -10.32 -25.47 -13.27
N SER A 308 -11.04 -26.47 -12.76
CA SER A 308 -10.46 -27.47 -11.83
C SER A 308 -9.27 -28.21 -12.42
N GLU A 309 -9.32 -28.61 -13.69
CA GLU A 309 -8.21 -29.32 -14.36
C GLU A 309 -6.99 -28.40 -14.59
N GLU A 310 -7.23 -27.13 -14.93
CA GLU A 310 -6.18 -26.13 -15.10
C GLU A 310 -5.48 -25.82 -13.77
N GLN A 311 -6.24 -25.78 -12.65
CA GLN A 311 -5.67 -25.64 -11.32
C GLN A 311 -4.70 -26.77 -10.99
N ASP A 312 -5.11 -28.03 -11.20
CA ASP A 312 -4.25 -29.19 -10.94
C ASP A 312 -3.04 -29.23 -11.89
N THR A 313 -3.21 -28.84 -13.16
CA THR A 313 -2.12 -28.74 -14.14
C THR A 313 -1.08 -27.70 -13.74
N LEU A 314 -1.53 -26.51 -13.33
CA LEU A 314 -0.65 -25.44 -12.87
C LEU A 314 0.08 -25.84 -11.59
N LEU A 315 -0.61 -26.43 -10.61
CA LEU A 315 0.02 -26.87 -9.36
C LEU A 315 1.05 -27.97 -9.58
N ALA A 316 0.80 -28.92 -10.48
CA ALA A 316 1.77 -29.93 -10.87
C ALA A 316 3.02 -29.31 -11.52
N SER A 317 2.81 -28.35 -12.43
CA SER A 317 3.89 -27.58 -13.08
C SER A 317 4.74 -26.83 -12.05
N MET A 318 4.10 -26.13 -11.10
CA MET A 318 4.79 -25.40 -10.04
C MET A 318 5.51 -26.33 -9.06
N ALA A 319 4.92 -27.48 -8.72
CA ALA A 319 5.56 -28.49 -7.87
C ALA A 319 6.82 -29.07 -8.52
N ALA A 320 6.80 -29.27 -9.84
CA ALA A 320 7.95 -29.71 -10.62
C ALA A 320 9.06 -28.65 -10.69
N ALA A 321 8.68 -27.38 -10.89
CA ALA A 321 9.58 -26.22 -10.92
C ALA A 321 10.27 -25.95 -9.57
N LEU A 322 9.57 -26.19 -8.46
CA LEU A 322 10.05 -25.82 -7.13
C LEU A 322 11.29 -26.64 -6.70
N THR A 323 12.36 -25.95 -6.32
CA THR A 323 13.61 -26.54 -5.82
C THR A 323 13.40 -27.24 -4.47
N GLN A 324 14.37 -28.05 -4.06
CA GLN A 324 14.34 -28.65 -2.71
C GLN A 324 14.40 -27.56 -1.65
N ASP A 325 13.51 -27.65 -0.65
CA ASP A 325 13.26 -26.62 0.36
C ASP A 325 12.70 -25.28 -0.18
N GLY A 326 12.32 -25.24 -1.47
CA GLY A 326 11.62 -24.11 -2.05
C GLY A 326 10.25 -23.89 -1.39
N ARG A 327 9.76 -22.66 -1.45
CA ARG A 327 8.50 -22.25 -0.84
C ARG A 327 7.50 -21.76 -1.87
N MET A 328 6.23 -22.02 -1.63
CA MET A 328 5.15 -21.47 -2.44
C MET A 328 4.14 -20.78 -1.52
N LEU A 329 3.77 -19.55 -1.84
CA LEU A 329 2.71 -18.81 -1.15
C LEU A 329 1.49 -18.75 -2.04
N ILE A 330 0.39 -19.36 -1.57
CA ILE A 330 -0.88 -19.35 -2.29
C ILE A 330 -1.89 -18.58 -1.47
N ARG A 331 -2.49 -17.54 -2.05
CA ARG A 331 -3.59 -16.81 -1.42
C ARG A 331 -4.87 -17.07 -2.20
N GLU A 332 -5.84 -17.64 -1.51
CA GLU A 332 -7.16 -17.94 -2.06
C GLU A 332 -8.28 -17.59 -1.08
N ALA A 333 -9.50 -17.47 -1.61
CA ALA A 333 -10.69 -17.30 -0.81
C ALA A 333 -11.20 -18.66 -0.33
N ASP A 334 -11.50 -18.78 0.96
CA ASP A 334 -12.08 -20.00 1.51
C ASP A 334 -13.59 -20.05 1.26
N ALA A 335 -14.02 -21.02 0.44
CA ALA A 335 -15.42 -21.22 0.11
C ALA A 335 -16.30 -21.61 1.32
N ALA A 336 -15.68 -22.09 2.41
CA ALA A 336 -16.40 -22.44 3.64
C ALA A 336 -16.75 -21.22 4.52
N ALA A 337 -16.29 -20.00 4.17
CA ALA A 337 -16.37 -18.84 5.06
C ALA A 337 -17.72 -18.09 5.06
N GLY A 338 -18.80 -18.73 4.61
CA GLY A 338 -20.17 -18.22 4.67
C GLY A 338 -20.36 -16.87 3.95
N TRP A 339 -20.94 -15.88 4.63
CA TRP A 339 -21.26 -14.59 4.01
C TRP A 339 -20.03 -13.81 3.51
N ARG A 340 -18.87 -13.99 4.14
CA ARG A 340 -17.61 -13.35 3.69
C ARG A 340 -17.17 -13.87 2.32
N PHE A 341 -17.43 -15.16 2.04
CA PHE A 341 -17.20 -15.75 0.72
C PHE A 341 -18.17 -15.17 -0.34
N THR A 342 -19.43 -14.91 0.03
CA THR A 342 -20.39 -14.23 -0.85
C THR A 342 -19.89 -12.84 -1.26
N THR A 343 -19.30 -12.07 -0.34
CA THR A 343 -18.67 -10.78 -0.66
C THR A 343 -17.51 -10.91 -1.65
N VAL A 344 -16.66 -11.93 -1.50
CA VAL A 344 -15.59 -12.23 -2.46
C VAL A 344 -16.17 -12.55 -3.84
N ARG A 345 -17.19 -13.40 -3.93
CA ARG A 345 -17.85 -13.73 -5.21
C ARG A 345 -18.44 -12.51 -5.90
N CYS A 346 -19.13 -11.65 -5.16
CA CYS A 346 -19.69 -10.40 -5.71
C CYS A 346 -18.57 -9.46 -6.20
N GLY A 347 -17.50 -9.29 -5.41
CA GLY A 347 -16.35 -8.47 -5.77
C GLY A 347 -15.65 -8.95 -7.04
N ASN A 348 -15.40 -10.26 -7.14
CA ASN A 348 -14.79 -10.87 -8.33
C ASN A 348 -15.68 -10.75 -9.57
N ARG A 349 -17.01 -10.91 -9.41
CA ARG A 349 -17.96 -10.73 -10.52
C ARG A 349 -18.03 -9.29 -11.01
N LEU A 350 -18.02 -8.31 -10.10
CA LEU A 350 -17.99 -6.89 -10.45
C LEU A 350 -16.69 -6.52 -11.15
N LYS A 351 -15.55 -7.02 -10.66
CA LYS A 351 -14.23 -6.81 -11.30
C LYS A 351 -14.20 -7.38 -12.71
N ALA A 352 -14.73 -8.59 -12.91
CA ALA A 352 -14.83 -9.22 -14.22
C ALA A 352 -15.74 -8.44 -15.18
N LEU A 353 -16.85 -7.88 -14.69
CA LEU A 353 -17.71 -6.99 -15.46
C LEU A 353 -16.98 -5.72 -15.90
N LEU A 354 -16.30 -5.05 -14.97
CA LEU A 354 -15.55 -3.82 -15.23
C LEU A 354 -14.33 -4.04 -16.14
N SER A 355 -13.73 -5.24 -16.12
CA SER A 355 -12.61 -5.59 -16.99
C SER A 355 -13.01 -6.14 -18.36
N GLY A 356 -14.32 -6.23 -18.66
CA GLY A 356 -14.83 -6.79 -19.92
C GLY A 356 -14.83 -8.32 -20.01
N SER A 357 -14.55 -9.01 -18.90
CA SER A 357 -14.47 -10.48 -18.79
C SER A 357 -15.77 -11.07 -18.24
N TRP A 358 -16.94 -10.66 -18.74
CA TRP A 358 -18.23 -11.02 -18.13
C TRP A 358 -18.55 -12.55 -18.13
N ARG A 359 -17.89 -13.31 -19.02
CA ARG A 359 -17.96 -14.78 -19.08
C ARG A 359 -16.99 -15.50 -18.15
N GLN A 360 -16.20 -14.77 -17.36
CA GLN A 360 -15.25 -15.35 -16.40
C GLN A 360 -15.96 -16.35 -15.49
N GLN A 361 -15.54 -17.60 -15.57
CA GLN A 361 -15.93 -18.65 -14.64
C GLN A 361 -14.96 -18.63 -13.47
N PHE A 362 -15.48 -18.95 -12.29
CA PHE A 362 -14.70 -19.03 -11.07
C PHE A 362 -14.91 -20.38 -10.43
N HIS A 363 -13.83 -21.07 -10.08
CA HIS A 363 -13.88 -22.34 -9.36
C HIS A 363 -13.20 -22.17 -8.01
N PHE A 364 -14.01 -22.06 -6.95
CA PHE A 364 -13.51 -21.94 -5.59
C PHE A 364 -13.48 -23.30 -4.92
N ARG A 365 -12.43 -23.54 -4.12
CA ARG A 365 -12.30 -24.71 -3.25
C ARG A 365 -12.25 -24.24 -1.80
N THR A 366 -12.71 -25.08 -0.89
CA THR A 366 -12.52 -24.90 0.56
C THR A 366 -11.04 -25.05 0.92
N ALA A 367 -10.65 -24.56 2.10
CA ALA A 367 -9.28 -24.70 2.57
C ALA A 367 -8.80 -26.17 2.66
N SER A 368 -9.67 -27.08 3.07
CA SER A 368 -9.36 -28.51 3.15
C SER A 368 -9.21 -29.16 1.77
N GLU A 369 -10.03 -28.78 0.80
CA GLU A 369 -9.89 -29.24 -0.59
C GLU A 369 -8.58 -28.75 -1.23
N TRP A 370 -8.17 -27.50 -0.93
CA TRP A 370 -6.87 -26.98 -1.35
C TRP A 370 -5.71 -27.77 -0.73
N GLN A 371 -5.74 -28.02 0.58
CA GLN A 371 -4.73 -28.85 1.24
C GLN A 371 -4.65 -30.26 0.63
N ALA A 372 -5.79 -30.91 0.42
CA ALA A 372 -5.84 -32.24 -0.18
C ALA A 372 -5.26 -32.24 -1.60
N CYS A 373 -5.54 -31.20 -2.40
CA CYS A 373 -4.95 -31.03 -3.73
C CYS A 373 -3.43 -30.87 -3.68
N LEU A 374 -2.92 -30.00 -2.80
CA LEU A 374 -1.47 -29.78 -2.65
C LEU A 374 -0.74 -31.06 -2.21
N VAL A 375 -1.34 -31.83 -1.29
CA VAL A 375 -0.79 -33.11 -0.84
C VAL A 375 -0.72 -34.13 -1.97
N ARG A 376 -1.73 -34.20 -2.86
CA ARG A 376 -1.70 -35.09 -4.04
C ARG A 376 -0.53 -34.78 -4.98
N HIS A 377 -0.11 -33.51 -5.04
CA HIS A 377 1.06 -33.06 -5.82
C HIS A 377 2.39 -33.16 -5.05
N GLY A 378 2.41 -33.86 -3.91
CA GLY A 378 3.61 -34.09 -3.12
C GLY A 378 4.10 -32.86 -2.35
N LEU A 379 3.22 -31.88 -2.12
CA LEU A 379 3.52 -30.66 -1.38
C LEU A 379 2.92 -30.71 0.03
N HIS A 380 3.60 -30.10 0.99
CA HIS A 380 3.08 -29.89 2.34
C HIS A 380 2.57 -28.45 2.50
N ALA A 381 1.36 -28.26 3.02
CA ALA A 381 0.72 -26.95 3.11
C ALA A 381 0.24 -26.62 4.53
N GLU A 382 0.80 -25.55 5.11
CA GLU A 382 0.32 -24.94 6.35
C GLU A 382 -0.68 -23.82 6.01
N VAL A 383 -1.84 -23.80 6.65
CA VAL A 383 -2.86 -22.76 6.43
C VAL A 383 -2.73 -21.69 7.50
N ARG A 384 -2.69 -20.42 7.06
CA ARG A 384 -2.75 -19.25 7.93
C ARG A 384 -3.96 -18.41 7.56
N ASP A 385 -4.71 -17.99 8.59
CA ASP A 385 -5.79 -17.03 8.41
C ASP A 385 -5.20 -15.66 8.02
N MET A 386 -5.72 -15.10 6.92
CA MET A 386 -5.36 -13.76 6.44
C MET A 386 -6.56 -12.82 6.32
N GLY A 387 -7.67 -13.17 6.99
CA GLY A 387 -8.89 -12.36 7.07
C GLY A 387 -8.86 -11.27 8.14
N ARG A 388 -7.95 -11.32 9.13
CA ARG A 388 -7.89 -10.33 10.22
C ARG A 388 -7.71 -8.90 9.68
N GLY A 389 -8.75 -8.08 9.82
CA GLY A 389 -8.77 -6.67 9.41
C GLY A 389 -9.28 -6.41 7.99
N THR A 390 -9.70 -7.43 7.24
CA THR A 390 -10.37 -7.26 5.93
C THR A 390 -11.77 -7.87 5.95
N LEU A 391 -12.65 -7.41 5.05
CA LEU A 391 -14.00 -7.99 4.90
C LEU A 391 -13.99 -9.35 4.19
N PHE A 392 -12.83 -9.85 3.78
CA PHE A 392 -12.68 -11.04 2.94
C PHE A 392 -12.15 -12.22 3.73
N ALA A 393 -12.67 -13.42 3.45
CA ALA A 393 -12.18 -14.66 4.00
C ALA A 393 -11.06 -15.25 3.15
N ASN A 394 -9.93 -14.53 3.11
CA ASN A 394 -8.75 -15.02 2.41
C ASN A 394 -7.90 -15.86 3.36
N VAL A 395 -7.45 -17.00 2.87
CA VAL A 395 -6.46 -17.87 3.52
C VAL A 395 -5.14 -17.78 2.77
N LEU A 396 -4.04 -17.89 3.50
CA LEU A 396 -2.70 -18.04 2.95
C LEU A 396 -2.21 -19.46 3.21
N PHE A 397 -1.85 -20.18 2.16
CA PHE A 397 -1.14 -21.44 2.27
C PHE A 397 0.35 -21.17 2.16
N LEU A 398 1.10 -21.56 3.19
CA LEU A 398 2.55 -21.68 3.15
C LEU A 398 2.87 -23.12 2.73
N VAL A 399 3.34 -23.26 1.50
CA VAL A 399 3.56 -24.55 0.86
C VAL A 399 5.05 -24.83 0.75
N THR A 400 5.46 -26.06 1.07
CA THR A 400 6.86 -26.51 1.06
C THR A 400 6.97 -27.84 0.35
N LYS A 401 8.09 -28.06 -0.34
CA LYS A 401 8.43 -29.35 -0.95
C LYS A 401 9.20 -30.20 0.08
N PRO A 402 8.66 -31.35 0.53
CA PRO A 402 9.36 -32.21 1.47
C PRO A 402 10.70 -32.68 0.90
N ARG A 403 11.73 -32.80 1.75
CA ARG A 403 12.96 -33.50 1.36
C ARG A 403 12.64 -34.98 1.15
N LEU A 404 12.98 -35.51 -0.02
CA LEU A 404 13.04 -36.95 -0.22
C LEU A 404 14.02 -37.52 0.80
N GLN A 405 13.55 -38.33 1.76
CA GLN A 405 14.45 -39.07 2.62
C GLN A 405 15.24 -40.04 1.74
N PRO A 406 16.58 -40.07 1.81
CA PRO A 406 17.33 -41.09 1.10
C PRO A 406 16.86 -42.46 1.60
N THR A 407 16.40 -43.29 0.68
CA THR A 407 16.04 -44.68 0.93
C THR A 407 17.21 -45.33 1.65
N ARG A 408 17.00 -45.74 2.91
CA ARG A 408 17.92 -46.64 3.61
C ARG A 408 17.97 -47.92 2.78
N THR A 409 18.97 -48.06 1.92
CA THR A 409 19.35 -49.35 1.36
C THR A 409 19.75 -50.24 2.53
N THR A 410 18.83 -51.09 2.96
CA THR A 410 19.15 -52.23 3.81
C THR A 410 20.16 -53.08 3.06
N LYS A 411 21.44 -53.01 3.45
CA LYS A 411 22.43 -54.01 3.06
C LYS A 411 21.85 -55.38 3.45
N PRO A 412 21.77 -56.35 2.54
CA PRO A 412 21.46 -57.71 2.95
C PRO A 412 22.58 -58.18 3.87
N LEU A 413 22.21 -58.69 5.06
CA LEU A 413 23.16 -59.42 5.90
C LEU A 413 23.69 -60.59 5.07
N GLY A 414 24.99 -60.60 4.83
CA GLY A 414 25.69 -61.72 4.22
C GLY A 414 25.48 -62.98 5.05
N ARG A 415 25.25 -64.09 4.35
CA ARG A 415 25.22 -65.45 4.90
C ARG A 415 26.58 -65.90 5.38
#